data_AF-A0AAN7XBU4-F1
#
_entry.id   AF-A0AAN7XBU4-F1
#
_cell.length_a   1.000
_cell.length_b   1.000
_cell.length_c   1.000
_cell.angle_alpha   90.00
_cell.angle_beta   90.00
_cell.angle_gamma   90.00
#
_symmetry.space_group_name_H-M   'P 1'
#
loop_
_entity.id
_entity.type
_entity.pdbx_description
1 polymer ?
#
loop_
_entity_poly.entity_id
_entity_poly.type
_entity_poly.pdbx_seq_one_letter_code
_entity_poly.pdbx_strand_id
1 'polypeptide(L)'
;MVVNLKASVDGATPAFLFLELVELESQRAKDIEEALLNCLDTAGFTEEWLQKNWVSFVFDGASVMLGKNSGVATRLTARYPNLNTWHCMNHHLELAVSDAVDEVQAFNHFKVFLEKIHNLYSQSNTNSRELLEAVQEVVSQVLKIARVLSMGGQQFPFCKGCVDII
;
A
#
# COMPACT_ATOMS: atom_id res chain seq x y z
N MET A 1 9.51 3.89 10.13
CA MET A 1 8.11 4.38 10.07
C MET A 1 8.11 5.73 9.38
N VAL A 2 7.29 5.90 8.33
CA VAL A 2 7.14 7.20 7.66
C VAL A 2 6.02 7.97 8.36
N VAL A 3 6.28 9.20 8.80
CA VAL A 3 5.29 10.07 9.43
C VAL A 3 4.95 11.20 8.47
N ASN A 4 3.67 11.27 8.08
CA ASN A 4 3.13 12.36 7.28
C ASN A 4 2.02 13.07 8.08
N LEU A 5 1.96 14.38 7.94
CA LEU A 5 0.94 15.22 8.55
C LEU A 5 0.00 15.73 7.48
N LYS A 6 -1.29 15.74 7.82
CA LYS A 6 -2.30 16.48 7.08
C LYS A 6 -2.89 17.52 8.02
N ALA A 7 -2.66 18.79 7.73
CA ALA A 7 -3.08 19.89 8.59
C ALA A 7 -3.81 20.98 7.80
N SER A 8 -4.82 21.58 8.42
CA SER A 8 -5.51 22.77 7.94
C SER A 8 -5.43 23.83 9.04
N VAL A 9 -5.08 25.05 8.65
CA VAL A 9 -5.01 26.21 9.56
C VAL A 9 -6.11 27.19 9.13
N ASP A 10 -6.95 27.59 10.08
CA ASP A 10 -8.01 28.59 9.90
C ASP A 10 -8.94 28.35 8.69
N GLY A 11 -9.27 27.08 8.42
CA GLY A 11 -10.19 26.70 7.34
C GLY A 11 -9.57 26.72 5.94
N ALA A 12 -8.25 26.92 5.84
CA ALA A 12 -7.53 26.76 4.57
C ALA A 12 -7.57 25.31 4.08
N THR A 13 -7.30 25.11 2.79
CA THR A 13 -7.18 23.77 2.21
C THR A 13 -6.14 22.95 2.97
N PRO A 14 -6.44 21.71 3.38
CA PRO A 14 -5.48 20.88 4.10
C PRO A 14 -4.22 20.64 3.26
N ALA A 15 -3.07 20.87 3.87
CA ALA A 15 -1.77 20.59 3.26
C ALA A 15 -1.24 19.24 3.77
N PHE A 16 -0.58 18.50 2.88
CA PHE A 16 0.18 17.31 3.22
C PHE A 16 1.65 17.66 3.38
N LEU A 17 2.22 17.22 4.49
CA LEU A 17 3.60 17.52 4.89
C LEU A 17 4.26 16.21 5.27
N PHE A 18 5.38 15.90 4.62
CA PHE A 18 6.29 14.89 5.12
C PHE A 18 6.96 15.45 6.37
N LEU A 19 6.82 14.74 7.50
CA LEU A 19 7.45 15.15 8.74
C LEU A 19 8.83 14.52 8.85
N GLU A 20 8.87 13.19 8.94
CA GLU A 20 10.11 12.47 9.21
C GLU A 20 10.01 10.98 8.84
N LEU A 21 11.16 10.39 8.54
CA LEU A 21 11.35 8.94 8.47
C LEU A 21 12.03 8.48 9.76
N VAL A 22 11.25 7.91 10.66
CA VAL A 22 11.69 7.47 11.99
C VAL A 22 12.20 6.03 11.91
N GLU A 23 13.45 5.80 12.30
CA GLU A 23 13.98 4.44 12.47
C GLU A 23 13.38 3.80 13.74
N LEU A 24 12.93 2.55 13.62
CA LEU A 24 12.34 1.82 14.74
C LEU A 24 13.28 0.71 15.19
N GLU A 25 13.65 0.72 16.46
CA GLU A 25 14.45 -0.36 17.06
C GLU A 25 13.64 -1.66 17.22
N SER A 26 12.30 -1.55 17.25
CA SER A 26 11.39 -2.68 17.44
C SER A 26 10.04 -2.42 16.79
N GLN A 27 9.39 -3.49 16.32
CA GLN A 27 8.08 -3.47 15.68
C GLN A 27 6.95 -3.80 16.65
N ARG A 28 7.14 -3.63 17.97
CA ARG A 28 6.04 -3.78 18.94
C ARG A 28 5.24 -2.48 19.01
N ALA A 29 3.94 -2.60 19.21
CA ALA A 29 3.04 -1.45 19.24
C ALA A 29 3.44 -0.36 20.26
N LYS A 30 3.96 -0.75 21.43
CA LYS A 30 4.47 0.20 22.42
C LYS A 30 5.61 1.04 21.87
N ASP A 31 6.60 0.40 21.25
CA ASP A 31 7.81 1.08 20.78
C ASP A 31 7.47 2.00 19.58
N ILE A 32 6.52 1.58 18.73
CA ILE A 32 6.00 2.40 17.62
C ILE A 32 5.26 3.63 18.14
N GLU A 33 4.39 3.47 19.14
CA GLU A 33 3.68 4.59 19.77
C GLU A 33 4.67 5.59 20.39
N GLU A 34 5.64 5.12 21.18
CA GLU A 34 6.64 5.97 21.82
C GLU A 34 7.48 6.72 20.77
N ALA A 35 7.93 6.02 19.71
CA ALA A 35 8.66 6.65 18.62
C ALA A 35 7.83 7.72 17.88
N LEU A 36 6.53 7.47 17.65
CA LEU A 36 5.64 8.45 17.02
C LEU A 36 5.48 9.71 17.90
N LEU A 37 5.21 9.53 19.19
CA LEU A 37 5.02 10.65 20.11
C LEU A 37 6.30 11.46 20.29
N ASN A 38 7.46 10.80 20.35
CA ASN A 38 8.75 11.49 20.41
C ASN A 38 9.04 12.29 19.13
N CYS A 39 8.68 11.77 17.96
CA CYS A 39 8.80 12.49 16.68
C CYS A 39 7.91 13.74 16.66
N LEU A 40 6.65 13.61 17.12
CA LEU A 40 5.73 14.74 17.20
C LEU A 40 6.19 15.80 18.22
N ASP A 41 6.67 15.38 19.39
CA ASP A 41 7.20 16.29 20.41
C ASP A 41 8.45 17.04 19.92
N THR A 42 9.37 16.32 19.25
CA THR A 42 10.57 16.92 18.61
C THR A 42 10.20 17.93 17.53
N ALA A 43 9.09 17.70 16.81
CA ALA A 43 8.55 18.64 15.83
C ALA A 43 7.79 19.84 16.45
N GLY A 44 7.65 19.88 17.78
CA GLY A 44 7.01 20.97 18.51
C GLY A 44 5.53 20.77 18.82
N PHE A 45 4.97 19.58 18.58
CA PHE A 45 3.58 19.26 18.95
C PHE A 45 3.52 18.79 20.40
N THR A 46 3.23 19.72 21.31
CA THR A 46 3.11 19.40 22.74
C THR A 46 1.90 18.50 23.02
N GLU A 47 1.97 17.75 24.12
CA GLU A 47 0.88 16.87 24.57
C GLU A 47 -0.48 17.59 24.65
N GLU A 48 -0.49 18.80 25.24
CA GLU A 48 -1.71 19.62 25.36
C GLU A 48 -2.25 20.04 23.99
N TRP A 49 -1.36 20.35 23.05
CA TRP A 49 -1.75 20.70 21.69
C TRP A 49 -2.35 19.50 20.96
N LEU A 50 -1.73 18.31 21.10
CA LEU A 50 -2.22 17.07 20.49
C LEU A 50 -3.61 16.69 21.04
N GLN A 51 -3.83 16.79 22.36
CA GLN A 51 -5.14 16.50 22.96
C GLN A 51 -6.27 17.35 22.39
N LYS A 52 -5.98 18.58 21.98
CA LYS A 52 -6.98 19.51 21.46
C LYS A 52 -7.14 19.46 19.94
N ASN A 53 -6.05 19.23 19.21
CA ASN A 53 -6.00 19.46 17.76
C ASN A 53 -5.77 18.19 16.93
N TRP A 54 -5.37 17.07 17.53
CA TRP A 54 -5.15 15.82 16.78
C TRP A 54 -6.48 15.13 16.48
N VAL A 55 -6.96 15.28 15.24
CA VAL A 55 -8.28 14.81 14.83
C VAL A 55 -8.29 13.33 14.41
N SER A 56 -7.27 12.92 13.66
CA SER A 56 -7.25 11.57 13.07
C SER A 56 -5.86 10.97 12.95
N PHE A 57 -5.78 9.66 13.10
CA PHE A 57 -4.60 8.84 12.85
C PHE A 57 -4.90 7.82 11.76
N VAL A 58 -4.13 7.87 10.66
CA VAL A 58 -4.28 6.98 9.49
C VAL A 58 -3.04 6.11 9.37
N PHE A 59 -3.22 4.81 9.16
CA PHE A 59 -2.10 3.85 9.14
C PHE A 59 -2.37 2.68 8.19
N ASP A 60 -1.30 1.97 7.80
CA ASP A 60 -1.40 0.73 7.02
C ASP A 60 -1.96 -0.38 7.93
N GLY A 61 -2.88 -1.20 7.42
CA GLY A 61 -3.67 -2.16 8.21
C GLY A 61 -2.88 -3.30 8.86
N ALA A 62 -1.58 -3.13 9.14
CA ALA A 62 -0.75 -4.10 9.81
C ALA A 62 -1.33 -4.47 11.19
N SER A 63 -1.20 -5.74 11.55
CA SER A 63 -1.77 -6.31 12.78
C SER A 63 -1.28 -5.59 14.05
N VAL A 64 -0.04 -5.10 14.05
CA VAL A 64 0.53 -4.32 15.16
C VAL A 64 -0.17 -2.97 15.36
N MET A 65 -0.70 -2.37 14.28
CA MET A 65 -1.42 -1.10 14.36
C MET A 65 -2.87 -1.34 14.83
N LEU A 66 -3.46 -2.45 14.40
CA LEU A 66 -4.87 -2.82 14.60
C LEU A 66 -5.22 -3.62 15.85
N GLY A 67 -4.22 -4.11 16.58
CA GLY A 67 -4.44 -4.98 17.73
C GLY A 67 -5.49 -4.42 18.70
N LYS A 68 -6.63 -5.11 18.85
CA LYS A 68 -7.77 -4.65 19.67
C LYS A 68 -7.38 -4.23 21.09
N ASN A 69 -6.45 -4.95 21.71
CA ASN A 69 -6.07 -4.75 23.11
C ASN A 69 -4.74 -4.00 23.29
N SER A 70 -3.86 -4.04 22.29
CA SER A 70 -2.47 -3.62 22.44
C SER A 70 -1.90 -2.94 21.20
N GLY A 71 -2.68 -2.74 20.15
CA GLY A 71 -2.25 -2.11 18.91
C GLY A 71 -1.99 -0.62 19.09
N VAL A 72 -1.20 -0.04 18.19
CA VAL A 72 -0.83 1.38 18.25
C VAL A 72 -2.07 2.26 18.26
N ALA A 73 -3.05 1.98 17.40
CA ALA A 73 -4.30 2.73 17.33
C ALA A 73 -5.06 2.69 18.67
N THR A 74 -5.20 1.50 19.27
CA THR A 74 -5.85 1.33 20.58
C THR A 74 -5.13 2.15 21.66
N ARG A 75 -3.80 2.09 21.71
CA ARG A 75 -3.00 2.81 22.70
C ARG A 75 -3.14 4.32 22.55
N LEU A 76 -3.08 4.83 21.32
CA LEU A 76 -3.29 6.25 21.03
C LEU A 76 -4.71 6.71 21.39
N THR A 77 -5.75 5.94 21.08
CA THR A 77 -7.14 6.31 21.45
C THR A 77 -7.39 6.27 22.95
N ALA A 78 -6.65 5.44 23.70
CA ALA A 78 -6.73 5.45 25.16
C ALA A 78 -6.09 6.71 25.75
N ARG A 79 -5.06 7.26 25.10
CA ARG A 79 -4.39 8.51 25.51
C ARG A 79 -5.10 9.77 25.01
N TYR A 80 -5.64 9.73 23.80
CA TYR A 80 -6.36 10.82 23.15
C TYR A 80 -7.78 10.36 22.77
N PRO A 81 -8.77 10.46 23.68
CA PRO A 81 -10.12 9.93 23.47
C PRO A 81 -10.89 10.51 22.28
N ASN A 82 -10.49 11.70 21.80
CA ASN A 82 -11.10 12.37 20.65
C ASN A 82 -10.47 11.98 19.29
N LEU A 83 -9.42 11.15 19.33
CA LEU A 83 -8.68 10.75 18.13
C LEU A 83 -9.45 9.69 17.35
N ASN A 84 -9.70 9.96 16.07
CA ASN A 84 -10.31 8.98 15.17
C ASN A 84 -9.25 8.16 14.47
N THR A 85 -9.37 6.84 14.50
CA THR A 85 -8.43 5.93 13.83
C THR A 85 -9.01 5.45 12.52
N TRP A 86 -8.24 5.55 11.44
CA TRP A 86 -8.64 5.14 10.10
C TRP A 86 -7.61 4.20 9.49
N HIS A 87 -8.14 3.14 8.90
CA HIS A 87 -7.34 2.20 8.13
C HIS A 87 -7.12 2.79 6.74
N CYS A 88 -5.92 2.62 6.18
CA CYS A 88 -5.65 3.03 4.82
C CYS A 88 -6.59 2.32 3.83
N MET A 89 -7.47 3.10 3.19
CA MET A 89 -8.43 2.57 2.22
C MET A 89 -7.73 1.96 1.00
N ASN A 90 -6.57 2.49 0.61
CA ASN A 90 -5.80 1.96 -0.52
C ASN A 90 -5.33 0.53 -0.24
N HIS A 91 -4.89 0.24 0.99
CA HIS A 91 -4.53 -1.12 1.37
C HIS A 91 -5.77 -2.04 1.47
N HIS A 92 -6.89 -1.54 2.01
CA HIS A 92 -8.15 -2.32 2.00
C HIS A 92 -8.62 -2.63 0.58
N LEU A 93 -8.50 -1.68 -0.36
CA LEU A 93 -8.86 -1.89 -1.76
C LEU A 93 -7.91 -2.90 -2.43
N GLU A 94 -6.61 -2.77 -2.18
CA GLU A 94 -5.61 -3.71 -2.69
C GLU A 94 -5.87 -5.13 -2.20
N LEU A 95 -6.17 -5.32 -0.91
CA LEU A 95 -6.58 -6.61 -0.36
C LEU A 95 -7.88 -7.12 -0.99
N ALA A 96 -8.91 -6.29 -1.11
CA ALA A 96 -10.18 -6.70 -1.71
C ALA A 96 -10.03 -7.11 -3.18
N VAL A 97 -9.16 -6.43 -3.93
CA VAL A 97 -8.82 -6.81 -5.31
C VAL A 97 -8.03 -8.12 -5.33
N SER A 98 -7.06 -8.30 -4.44
CA SER A 98 -6.30 -9.55 -4.31
C SER A 98 -7.22 -10.73 -4.03
N ASP A 99 -8.11 -10.60 -3.05
CA ASP A 99 -9.07 -11.64 -2.67
C ASP A 99 -10.01 -11.99 -3.84
N ALA A 100 -10.53 -10.96 -4.54
CA ALA A 100 -11.40 -11.19 -5.70
C ALA A 100 -10.67 -11.90 -6.85
N VAL A 101 -9.38 -11.60 -7.05
CA VAL A 101 -8.55 -12.23 -8.07
C VAL A 101 -8.19 -13.67 -7.68
N ASP A 102 -7.92 -13.93 -6.40
CA ASP A 102 -7.59 -15.26 -5.89
C ASP A 102 -8.79 -16.24 -5.96
N GLU A 103 -10.04 -15.75 -6.06
CA GLU A 103 -11.20 -16.60 -6.36
C GLU A 103 -11.28 -17.03 -7.84
N VAL A 104 -10.54 -16.35 -8.74
CA VAL A 104 -10.51 -16.70 -10.17
C VAL A 104 -9.47 -17.78 -10.41
N GLN A 105 -9.89 -19.05 -10.37
CA GLN A 105 -9.01 -20.21 -10.52
C GLN A 105 -8.09 -20.16 -11.76
N ALA A 106 -8.57 -19.61 -12.87
CA ALA A 106 -7.76 -19.43 -14.09
C ALA A 106 -6.58 -18.46 -13.88
N PHE A 107 -6.79 -17.40 -13.10
CA PHE A 107 -5.75 -16.44 -12.76
C PHE A 107 -4.73 -17.04 -11.79
N ASN A 108 -5.17 -17.85 -10.82
CA ASN A 108 -4.27 -18.57 -9.92
C ASN A 108 -3.31 -19.50 -10.66
N HIS A 109 -3.81 -20.29 -11.61
CA HIS A 109 -2.95 -21.16 -12.42
C HIS A 109 -1.94 -20.35 -13.24
N PHE A 110 -2.36 -19.21 -13.79
CA PHE A 110 -1.48 -18.32 -14.54
C PHE A 110 -0.42 -17.67 -13.63
N LYS A 111 -0.80 -17.20 -12.43
CA LYS A 111 0.10 -16.65 -11.40
C LYS A 111 1.16 -17.68 -10.99
N VAL A 112 0.75 -18.90 -10.64
CA VAL A 112 1.67 -20.00 -10.29
C VAL A 112 2.61 -20.34 -11.45
N PHE A 113 2.11 -20.31 -12.69
CA PHE A 113 2.95 -20.52 -13.87
C PHE A 113 4.03 -19.43 -14.02
N LEU A 114 3.65 -18.16 -13.88
CA LEU A 114 4.59 -17.04 -13.93
C LEU A 114 5.60 -17.07 -12.78
N GLU A 115 5.17 -17.41 -11.56
CA GLU A 115 6.08 -17.59 -10.40
C GLU A 115 7.08 -18.71 -10.65
N LYS A 116 6.66 -19.83 -11.26
CA LYS A 116 7.58 -20.92 -11.64
C LYS A 116 8.60 -20.47 -12.67
N ILE A 117 8.19 -19.73 -13.70
CA ILE A 117 9.13 -19.12 -14.66
C ILE A 117 10.10 -18.22 -13.90
N HIS A 118 9.59 -17.27 -13.14
CA HIS A 118 10.43 -16.34 -12.36
C HIS A 118 11.45 -17.09 -11.48
N ASN A 119 11.03 -18.11 -10.74
CA ASN A 119 11.91 -18.88 -9.86
C ASN A 119 12.97 -19.70 -10.62
N LEU A 120 12.63 -20.28 -11.77
CA LEU A 120 13.59 -21.03 -12.60
C LEU A 120 14.70 -20.13 -13.17
N TYR A 121 14.37 -18.86 -13.46
CA TYR A 121 15.25 -17.96 -14.18
C TYR A 121 15.98 -16.94 -13.28
N SER A 122 15.43 -16.61 -12.11
CA SER A 122 16.08 -15.76 -11.09
C SER A 122 17.22 -16.45 -10.34
N GLN A 123 17.31 -17.78 -10.40
CA GLN A 123 18.36 -18.56 -9.73
C GLN A 123 19.68 -18.62 -10.49
N SER A 124 19.74 -18.18 -11.76
CA SER A 124 20.97 -18.23 -12.58
C SER A 124 20.98 -17.20 -13.72
N ASN A 125 22.09 -16.46 -13.85
CA ASN A 125 22.31 -15.49 -14.92
C ASN A 125 22.35 -16.13 -16.32
N THR A 126 22.73 -17.41 -16.42
CA THR A 126 22.74 -18.15 -17.69
C THR A 126 21.33 -18.47 -18.16
N ASN A 127 20.45 -18.84 -17.22
CA ASN A 127 19.05 -19.16 -17.52
C ASN A 127 18.29 -17.89 -17.99
N SER A 128 18.62 -16.71 -17.45
CA SER A 128 17.99 -15.44 -17.84
C SER A 128 18.18 -15.07 -19.32
N ARG A 129 19.30 -15.46 -19.96
CA ARG A 129 19.51 -15.25 -21.41
C ARG A 129 18.64 -16.18 -22.26
N GLU A 130 18.52 -17.45 -21.88
CA GLU A 130 17.67 -18.43 -22.57
C GLU A 130 16.18 -18.04 -22.48
N LEU A 131 15.76 -17.46 -21.36
CA LEU A 131 14.41 -16.90 -21.22
C LEU A 131 14.17 -15.75 -22.19
N LEU A 132 15.15 -14.86 -22.40
CA LEU A 132 15.02 -13.72 -23.31
C LEU A 132 14.80 -14.17 -24.77
N GLU A 133 15.44 -15.27 -25.16
CA GLU A 133 15.25 -15.91 -26.46
C GLU A 133 13.87 -16.61 -26.56
N ALA A 134 13.47 -17.35 -25.51
CA ALA A 134 12.16 -18.01 -25.47
C ALA A 134 10.98 -17.01 -25.39
N VAL A 135 11.15 -15.87 -24.72
CA VAL A 135 10.16 -14.80 -24.61
C VAL A 135 9.88 -14.16 -25.96
N GLN A 136 10.86 -14.03 -26.85
CA GLN A 136 10.60 -13.53 -28.22
C GLN A 136 9.59 -14.42 -28.96
N GLU A 137 9.70 -15.73 -28.81
CA GLU A 137 8.76 -16.68 -29.44
C GLU A 137 7.38 -16.61 -28.77
N VAL A 138 7.31 -16.60 -27.43
CA VAL A 138 6.03 -16.50 -26.70
C VAL A 138 5.31 -15.17 -27.00
N VAL A 139 6.03 -14.05 -27.01
CA VAL A 139 5.47 -12.73 -27.37
C VAL A 139 4.94 -12.75 -28.81
N SER A 140 5.64 -13.37 -29.75
CA SER A 140 5.15 -13.57 -31.12
C SER A 140 3.83 -14.34 -31.17
N GLN A 141 3.69 -15.41 -30.38
CA GLN A 141 2.45 -16.20 -30.30
C GLN A 141 1.31 -15.42 -29.63
N VAL A 142 1.58 -14.70 -28.53
CA VAL A 142 0.59 -13.86 -27.85
C VAL A 142 0.11 -12.72 -28.76
N LEU A 143 1.00 -12.10 -29.55
CA LEU A 143 0.62 -11.08 -30.53
C LEU A 143 -0.27 -11.66 -31.66
N LYS A 144 -0.01 -12.90 -32.11
CA LYS A 144 -0.89 -13.58 -33.08
C LYS A 144 -2.28 -13.83 -32.50
N ILE A 145 -2.37 -14.31 -31.26
CA ILE A 145 -3.65 -14.54 -30.56
C ILE A 145 -4.39 -13.20 -30.36
N ALA A 146 -3.71 -12.17 -29.88
CA ALA A 146 -4.29 -10.84 -29.71
C ALA A 146 -4.84 -10.27 -31.03
N ARG A 147 -4.13 -10.48 -32.14
CA ARG A 147 -4.56 -10.05 -33.47
C ARG A 147 -5.83 -10.76 -33.95
N VAL A 148 -6.00 -12.03 -33.61
CA VAL A 148 -7.22 -12.82 -33.92
C VAL A 148 -8.39 -12.38 -33.04
N LEU A 149 -8.16 -12.16 -31.74
CA LEU A 149 -9.19 -11.68 -30.81
C LEU A 149 -9.65 -10.24 -31.13
N SER A 150 -8.78 -9.44 -31.75
CA SER A 150 -9.09 -8.07 -32.21
C SER A 150 -9.99 -8.03 -33.45
N MET A 151 -10.23 -9.17 -34.14
CA MET A 151 -11.04 -9.21 -35.35
C MET A 151 -12.54 -9.44 -35.09
N GLY A 152 -13.00 -9.44 -33.82
CA GLY A 152 -14.37 -9.80 -33.45
C GLY A 152 -15.11 -8.89 -32.45
N GLY A 153 -14.60 -7.71 -32.09
CA GLY A 153 -15.23 -6.87 -31.07
C GLY A 153 -15.09 -5.38 -31.32
N GLN A 154 -16.22 -4.66 -31.26
CA GLN A 154 -16.35 -3.20 -31.34
C GLN A 154 -15.26 -2.45 -30.56
N GLN A 155 -14.79 -1.37 -31.16
CA GLN A 155 -13.89 -0.40 -30.57
C GLN A 155 -14.55 0.27 -29.36
N PHE A 156 -14.19 -0.16 -28.15
CA PHE A 156 -14.42 0.61 -26.93
C PHE A 156 -13.28 1.62 -26.77
N PRO A 157 -13.56 2.93 -26.70
CA PRO A 157 -12.54 3.93 -26.42
C PRO A 157 -12.23 3.87 -24.92
N PHE A 158 -11.18 3.14 -24.53
CA PHE A 158 -10.60 3.36 -23.20
C PHE A 158 -9.85 4.70 -23.26
N CYS A 159 -10.49 5.73 -22.69
CA CYS A 159 -9.87 7.01 -22.38
C CYS A 159 -8.56 6.77 -21.61
N LYS A 160 -7.47 7.32 -22.15
CA LYS A 160 -6.33 7.73 -21.33
C LYS A 160 -6.85 8.78 -20.36
N GLY A 161 -7.11 8.39 -19.12
CA GLY A 161 -7.53 9.28 -18.05
C GLY A 161 -6.72 8.97 -16.80
N CYS A 162 -6.08 10.01 -16.28
CA CYS A 162 -5.41 10.06 -14.99
C CYS A 162 -6.10 9.23 -13.91
N VAL A 163 -5.31 8.55 -13.10
CA VAL A 163 -5.68 8.22 -11.73
C VAL A 163 -4.57 8.78 -10.83
N ASP A 164 -4.60 10.09 -10.64
CA ASP A 164 -4.36 10.65 -9.30
C ASP A 164 -5.59 10.33 -8.44
N ILE A 165 -5.44 10.28 -7.10
CA ILE A 165 -6.43 10.13 -5.98
C ILE A 165 -5.91 9.01 -5.06
N ILE A 166 -5.50 9.20 -3.79
CA ILE A 166 -5.50 10.27 -2.77
C ILE A 166 -4.20 10.16 -1.98
#